data_AF-A0A9E3T2V6-F1
#
_entry.id   AF-A0A9E3T2V6-F1
#
_cell.length_a   1.000
_cell.length_b   1.000
_cell.length_c   1.000
_cell.angle_alpha   90.00
_cell.angle_beta   90.00
_cell.angle_gamma   90.00
#
_symmetry.space_group_name_H-M   'P 1'
#
loop_
_entity.id
_entity.type
_entity.pdbx_description
1 polymer ?
#
loop_
_entity_poly.entity_id
_entity_poly.type
_entity_poly.pdbx_seq_one_letter_code
_entity_poly.pdbx_strand_id
1 'polypeptide(L)'
;MDTVQDFLRHELDMVDRSIQQMEDAIHADPSANGRHAGMKAMLRVQQQHHDILERLAAEAQDLPQALEICQLLLMVSSRAHARATEEGGVCNARSADAWWNTLNQMEYLAGLGRQMQAVMKHAHAQHGHVNGKGPSPHG
;
A
#
# COMPACT_ATOMS: atom_id res chain seq x y z
N MET A 1 14.05 -10.90 6.32
CA MET A 1 13.40 -10.25 5.15
C MET A 1 14.36 -9.13 4.81
N ASP A 2 15.26 -9.40 3.86
CA ASP A 2 16.62 -8.84 3.95
C ASP A 2 16.84 -7.66 2.99
N THR A 3 15.84 -7.32 2.15
CA THR A 3 15.89 -6.15 1.26
C THR A 3 14.53 -5.46 1.13
N VAL A 4 14.52 -4.18 0.75
CA VAL A 4 13.28 -3.45 0.39
C VAL A 4 12.54 -4.14 -0.76
N GLN A 5 13.29 -4.77 -1.66
CA GLN A 5 12.76 -5.48 -2.82
C GLN A 5 11.97 -6.72 -2.39
N ASP A 6 12.39 -7.41 -1.32
CA ASP A 6 11.62 -8.53 -0.77
C ASP A 6 10.29 -8.07 -0.17
N PHE A 7 10.29 -6.93 0.54
CA PHE A 7 9.06 -6.35 1.10
C PHE A 7 8.10 -5.92 -0.02
N LEU A 8 8.57 -5.11 -0.97
CA LEU A 8 7.72 -4.59 -2.05
C LEU A 8 7.22 -5.70 -2.98
N ARG A 9 8.05 -6.70 -3.28
CA ARG A 9 7.63 -7.89 -4.04
C ARG A 9 6.57 -8.69 -3.29
N HIS A 10 6.71 -8.87 -1.98
CA HIS A 10 5.71 -9.57 -1.19
C HIS A 10 4.35 -8.85 -1.22
N GLU A 11 4.35 -7.53 -1.08
CA GLU A 11 3.14 -6.71 -1.17
C GLU A 11 2.52 -6.78 -2.58
N LEU A 12 3.34 -6.72 -3.64
CA LEU A 12 2.89 -6.90 -5.03
C LEU A 12 2.22 -8.26 -5.23
N ASP A 13 2.86 -9.35 -4.80
CA ASP A 13 2.30 -10.70 -4.91
C ASP A 13 0.94 -10.85 -4.17
N MET A 14 0.74 -10.10 -3.07
CA MET A 14 -0.56 -10.10 -2.38
C MET A 14 -1.63 -9.35 -3.18
N VAL A 15 -1.30 -8.19 -3.75
CA VAL A 15 -2.22 -7.41 -4.57
C VAL A 15 -2.56 -8.15 -5.86
N ASP A 16 -1.58 -8.75 -6.54
CA ASP A 16 -1.79 -9.53 -7.77
C ASP A 16 -2.73 -10.71 -7.57
N ARG A 17 -2.55 -11.46 -6.46
CA ARG A 17 -3.47 -12.55 -6.12
C ARG A 17 -4.88 -12.05 -5.86
N SER A 18 -5.02 -10.89 -5.21
CA SER A 18 -6.33 -10.28 -4.97
C SER A 18 -6.99 -9.84 -6.27
N ILE A 19 -6.24 -9.23 -7.19
CA ILE A 19 -6.68 -8.86 -8.54
C ILE A 19 -7.17 -10.10 -9.29
N GLN A 20 -6.34 -11.14 -9.40
CA GLN A 20 -6.70 -12.37 -10.11
C GLN A 20 -7.96 -13.02 -9.55
N GLN A 21 -8.10 -13.10 -8.23
CA GLN A 21 -9.30 -13.66 -7.59
C GLN A 21 -10.57 -12.87 -7.92
N MET A 22 -10.50 -11.54 -7.95
CA MET A 22 -11.65 -10.71 -8.33
C MET A 22 -11.97 -10.83 -9.81
N GLU A 23 -10.96 -10.86 -10.68
CA GLU A 23 -11.14 -11.09 -12.11
C GLU A 23 -11.81 -12.44 -12.36
N ASP A 24 -11.30 -13.52 -11.78
CA ASP A 24 -11.88 -14.86 -11.90
C ASP A 24 -13.35 -14.87 -11.45
N ALA A 25 -13.65 -14.24 -10.31
CA ALA A 25 -15.00 -14.18 -9.77
C ALA A 25 -15.96 -13.34 -10.65
N ILE A 26 -15.47 -12.27 -11.30
CA ILE A 26 -16.26 -11.49 -12.27
C ILE A 26 -16.54 -12.30 -13.55
N HIS A 27 -15.60 -13.13 -13.99
CA HIS A 27 -15.77 -13.96 -15.19
C HIS A 27 -16.64 -15.20 -14.93
N ALA A 28 -16.68 -15.70 -13.70
CA ALA A 28 -17.37 -16.94 -13.33
C ALA A 28 -18.91 -16.87 -13.42
N ASP A 29 -19.53 -15.69 -13.23
CA ASP A 29 -21.00 -15.55 -13.34
C ASP A 29 -21.41 -14.27 -14.08
N PRO A 30 -21.36 -14.25 -15.43
CA PRO A 30 -21.70 -13.08 -16.23
C PRO A 30 -23.12 -12.51 -16.01
N SER A 31 -24.01 -13.28 -15.37
CA SER A 31 -25.40 -12.89 -15.10
C SER A 31 -25.56 -12.02 -13.85
N ALA A 32 -24.55 -11.95 -12.98
CA ALA A 32 -24.58 -11.23 -11.70
C ALA A 32 -24.27 -9.72 -11.83
N ASN A 33 -24.88 -9.04 -12.80
CA ASN A 33 -24.57 -7.66 -13.21
C ASN A 33 -24.44 -6.64 -12.06
N GLY A 34 -25.31 -6.69 -11.04
CA GLY A 34 -25.25 -5.79 -9.88
C GLY A 34 -24.11 -6.10 -8.89
N ARG A 35 -23.81 -7.37 -8.65
CA ARG A 35 -22.66 -7.79 -7.81
C ARG A 35 -21.34 -7.46 -8.51
N HIS A 36 -21.32 -7.56 -9.83
CA HIS A 36 -20.16 -7.20 -10.64
C HIS A 36 -19.83 -5.71 -10.60
N ALA A 37 -20.80 -4.81 -10.40
CA ALA A 37 -20.51 -3.39 -10.28
C ALA A 37 -19.62 -3.10 -9.06
N GLY A 38 -19.97 -3.67 -7.89
CA GLY A 38 -19.15 -3.54 -6.68
C GLY A 38 -17.79 -4.22 -6.81
N MET A 39 -17.75 -5.42 -7.40
CA MET A 39 -16.49 -6.14 -7.63
C MET A 39 -15.56 -5.42 -8.61
N LYS A 40 -16.09 -4.82 -9.68
CA LYS A 40 -15.32 -3.99 -10.61
C LYS A 40 -14.76 -2.74 -9.95
N ALA A 41 -15.51 -2.13 -9.03
CA ALA A 41 -15.01 -1.00 -8.25
C ALA A 41 -13.86 -1.43 -7.32
N MET A 42 -13.98 -2.56 -6.62
CA MET A 42 -12.91 -3.11 -5.79
C MET A 42 -11.68 -3.52 -6.62
N LEU A 43 -11.88 -4.13 -7.78
CA LEU A 43 -10.81 -4.47 -8.72
C LEU A 43 -10.03 -3.22 -9.13
N ARG A 44 -10.73 -2.14 -9.49
CA ARG A 44 -10.10 -0.87 -9.83
C ARG A 44 -9.26 -0.31 -8.67
N VAL A 45 -9.73 -0.43 -7.43
CA VAL A 45 -8.97 0.00 -6.25
C VAL A 45 -7.69 -0.84 -6.09
N GLN A 46 -7.76 -2.16 -6.26
CA GLN A 46 -6.56 -3.00 -6.16
C GLN A 46 -5.57 -2.74 -7.31
N GLN A 47 -6.04 -2.48 -8.53
CA GLN A 47 -5.16 -2.07 -9.64
C GLN A 47 -4.43 -0.77 -9.32
N GLN A 48 -5.08 0.19 -8.65
CA GLN A 48 -4.42 1.41 -8.21
C GLN A 48 -3.38 1.16 -7.11
N HIS A 49 -3.64 0.23 -6.19
CA HIS A 49 -2.66 -0.18 -5.19
C HIS A 49 -1.44 -0.85 -5.83
N HIS A 50 -1.67 -1.69 -6.85
CA HIS A 50 -0.61 -2.29 -7.66
C HIS A 50 0.27 -1.21 -8.31
N ASP A 51 -0.32 -0.22 -8.98
CA ASP A 51 0.43 0.88 -9.61
C ASP A 51 1.30 1.66 -8.60
N ILE A 52 0.79 1.86 -7.37
CA ILE A 52 1.54 2.50 -6.27
C ILE A 52 2.76 1.64 -5.89
N LEU A 53 2.57 0.33 -5.75
CA LEU A 53 3.65 -0.59 -5.37
C LEU A 53 4.69 -0.74 -6.47
N GLU A 54 4.29 -0.83 -7.75
CA GLU A 54 5.22 -0.86 -8.88
C GLU A 54 6.08 0.40 -8.91
N ARG A 55 5.45 1.56 -8.68
CA ARG A 55 6.17 2.83 -8.60
C ARG A 55 7.19 2.82 -7.46
N LEU A 56 6.80 2.34 -6.27
CA LEU A 56 7.73 2.22 -5.15
C LEU A 56 8.87 1.25 -5.44
N ALA A 57 8.60 0.11 -6.08
CA ALA A 57 9.60 -0.89 -6.42
C ALA A 57 10.60 -0.39 -7.47
N ALA A 58 10.14 0.45 -8.40
CA ALA A 58 10.97 1.06 -9.43
C ALA A 58 11.84 2.21 -8.89
N GLU A 59 11.31 3.02 -7.96
CA GLU A 59 11.97 4.24 -7.49
C GLU A 59 12.80 4.03 -6.21
N ALA A 60 12.46 3.07 -5.35
CA ALA A 60 13.11 2.88 -4.05
C ALA A 60 14.27 1.88 -4.06
N GLN A 61 15.40 2.29 -3.51
CA GLN A 61 16.61 1.48 -3.33
C GLN A 61 16.66 0.81 -1.96
N ASP A 62 16.03 1.42 -0.95
CA ASP A 62 15.93 0.90 0.41
C ASP A 62 14.58 1.26 1.07
N LEU A 63 14.34 0.69 2.26
CA LEU A 63 13.10 0.90 3.02
C LEU A 63 12.90 2.36 3.47
N PRO A 64 13.92 3.08 3.98
CA PRO A 64 13.81 4.51 4.26
C PRO A 64 13.34 5.32 3.04
N GLN A 65 13.94 5.11 1.87
CA GLN A 65 13.56 5.83 0.66
C GLN A 65 12.13 5.45 0.21
N ALA A 66 11.77 4.17 0.27
CA ALA A 66 10.40 3.74 -0.02
C ALA A 66 9.38 4.42 0.89
N LEU A 67 9.69 4.58 2.18
CA LEU A 67 8.85 5.27 3.15
C LEU A 67 8.72 6.77 2.82
N GLU A 68 9.81 7.44 2.43
CA GLU A 68 9.78 8.84 2.00
C GLU A 68 8.89 9.03 0.77
N ILE A 69 9.04 8.19 -0.25
CA ILE A 69 8.19 8.21 -1.46
C ILE A 69 6.74 7.97 -1.07
N CYS A 70 6.46 6.98 -0.22
CA CYS A 70 5.12 6.69 0.29
C CYS A 70 4.49 7.89 1.00
N GLN A 71 5.26 8.62 1.82
CA GLN A 71 4.80 9.83 2.50
C GLN A 71 4.53 10.99 1.53
N LEU A 72 5.36 11.15 0.49
CA LEU A 72 5.12 12.13 -0.57
C LEU A 72 3.82 11.84 -1.33
N LEU A 73 3.60 10.57 -1.71
CA LEU A 73 2.36 10.14 -2.35
C LEU A 73 1.14 10.38 -1.45
N LEU A 74 1.27 10.13 -0.14
CA LEU A 74 0.19 10.37 0.82
C LEU A 74 -0.15 11.86 0.90
N MET A 75 0.85 12.74 0.90
CA MET A 75 0.65 14.20 0.90
C MET A 75 -0.05 14.66 -0.38
N VAL A 76 0.37 14.16 -1.55
CA VAL A 76 -0.27 14.48 -2.84
C VAL A 76 -1.74 14.01 -2.84
N SER A 77 -1.99 12.78 -2.40
CA SER A 77 -3.34 12.21 -2.31
C SER A 77 -4.23 13.00 -1.34
N SER A 78 -3.66 13.43 -0.21
CA SER A 78 -4.37 14.25 0.78
C SER A 78 -4.77 15.61 0.23
N ARG A 79 -3.91 16.26 -0.57
CA ARG A 79 -4.26 17.52 -1.25
C ARG A 79 -5.34 17.31 -2.31
N ALA A 80 -5.28 16.21 -3.07
CA ALA A 80 -6.31 15.87 -4.03
C ALA A 80 -7.66 15.60 -3.35
N HIS A 81 -7.65 14.91 -2.20
CA HIS A 81 -8.84 14.65 -1.39
C HIS A 81 -9.48 15.93 -0.85
N ALA A 82 -8.66 16.86 -0.35
CA ALA A 82 -9.14 18.16 0.11
C ALA A 82 -9.86 18.92 -1.02
N ARG A 83 -9.28 18.96 -2.22
CA ARG A 83 -9.92 19.57 -3.40
C ARG A 83 -11.23 18.89 -3.78
N ALA A 84 -11.25 17.56 -3.84
CA ALA A 84 -12.47 16.80 -4.12
C ALA A 84 -13.56 17.08 -3.07
N THR A 85 -13.16 17.32 -1.81
CA THR A 85 -14.07 17.71 -0.72
C THR A 85 -14.63 19.12 -0.94
N GLU A 86 -13.79 20.08 -1.30
CA GLU A 86 -14.19 21.47 -1.63
C GLU A 86 -15.15 21.54 -2.83
N GLU A 87 -14.99 20.65 -3.81
CA GLU A 87 -15.86 20.54 -5.00
C GLU A 87 -17.23 19.86 -4.71
N GLY A 88 -17.50 19.51 -3.45
CA GLY A 88 -18.76 18.94 -2.99
C GLY A 88 -18.66 17.50 -2.49
N GLY A 89 -17.48 16.89 -2.54
CA GLY A 89 -17.19 15.58 -1.96
C GLY A 89 -18.18 14.50 -2.39
N VAL A 90 -18.68 13.75 -1.41
CA VAL A 90 -19.72 12.70 -1.61
C VAL A 90 -21.11 13.27 -1.92
N CYS A 91 -21.35 14.55 -1.64
CA CYS A 91 -22.66 15.19 -1.88
C CYS A 91 -22.84 15.62 -3.34
N ASN A 92 -21.78 15.62 -4.14
CA ASN A 92 -21.82 15.92 -5.57
C ASN A 92 -21.37 14.68 -6.35
N ALA A 93 -22.27 14.09 -7.15
CA ALA A 93 -22.00 12.88 -7.91
C ALA A 93 -20.79 13.00 -8.85
N ARG A 94 -20.49 14.21 -9.34
CA ARG A 94 -19.33 14.47 -10.21
C ARG A 94 -18.00 14.37 -9.45
N SER A 95 -17.98 14.73 -8.17
CA SER A 95 -16.77 14.69 -7.31
C SER A 95 -16.70 13.44 -6.43
N ALA A 96 -17.81 12.72 -6.24
CA ALA A 96 -17.89 11.56 -5.35
C ALA A 96 -16.88 10.46 -5.70
N ASP A 97 -16.72 10.13 -6.99
CA ASP A 97 -15.76 9.12 -7.43
C ASP A 97 -14.30 9.54 -7.13
N ALA A 98 -13.96 10.81 -7.38
CA ALA A 98 -12.64 11.35 -7.08
C ALA A 98 -12.38 11.39 -5.56
N TRP A 99 -13.42 11.69 -4.78
CA TRP A 99 -13.36 11.73 -3.33
C TRP A 99 -13.08 10.34 -2.74
N TRP A 100 -13.84 9.32 -3.16
CA TRP A 100 -13.63 7.93 -2.74
C TRP A 100 -12.28 7.38 -3.19
N ASN A 101 -11.87 7.67 -4.43
CA ASN A 101 -10.59 7.24 -4.96
C ASN A 101 -9.42 7.77 -4.12
N THR A 102 -9.43 9.07 -3.83
CA THR A 102 -8.35 9.69 -3.04
C THR A 102 -8.34 9.20 -1.59
N LEU A 103 -9.51 8.92 -0.98
CA LEU A 103 -9.59 8.33 0.35
C LEU A 103 -8.95 6.93 0.38
N ASN A 104 -9.31 6.06 -0.56
CA ASN A 104 -8.75 4.70 -0.64
C ASN A 104 -7.22 4.73 -0.78
N GLN A 105 -6.69 5.61 -1.63
CA GLN A 105 -5.24 5.79 -1.79
C GLN A 105 -4.57 6.25 -0.48
N MET A 106 -5.19 7.20 0.24
CA MET A 106 -4.67 7.68 1.52
C MET A 106 -4.63 6.57 2.57
N GLU A 107 -5.70 5.78 2.71
CA GLU A 107 -5.77 4.67 3.65
C GLU A 107 -4.72 3.60 3.34
N TYR A 108 -4.56 3.25 2.06
CA TYR A 108 -3.58 2.28 1.60
C TYR A 108 -2.14 2.75 1.89
N LEU A 109 -1.78 3.97 1.48
CA LEU A 109 -0.45 4.54 1.69
C LEU A 109 -0.13 4.67 3.20
N ALA A 110 -1.12 5.05 4.03
CA ALA A 110 -0.92 5.10 5.47
C ALA A 110 -0.70 3.70 6.08
N GLY A 111 -1.41 2.68 5.57
CA GLY A 111 -1.20 1.28 5.94
C GLY A 111 0.20 0.78 5.58
N LEU A 112 0.60 0.98 4.33
CA LEU A 112 1.89 0.59 3.80
C LEU A 112 3.05 1.25 4.56
N GLY A 113 2.95 2.56 4.83
CA GLY A 113 3.94 3.29 5.62
C GLY A 113 4.11 2.74 7.05
N ARG A 114 3.02 2.34 7.72
CA ARG A 114 3.09 1.69 9.04
C ARG A 114 3.79 0.33 8.98
N GLN A 115 3.51 -0.47 7.95
CA GLN A 115 4.15 -1.77 7.75
C GLN A 115 5.66 -1.61 7.51
N MET A 116 6.07 -0.68 6.62
CA MET A 116 7.48 -0.38 6.39
C MET A 116 8.19 0.02 7.69
N GLN A 117 7.60 0.90 8.49
CA GLN A 117 8.15 1.29 9.79
C GLN A 117 8.28 0.11 10.77
N ALA A 118 7.33 -0.82 10.76
CA ALA A 118 7.39 -2.02 11.60
C ALA A 118 8.56 -2.92 11.16
N VAL A 119 8.71 -3.18 9.87
CA VAL A 119 9.83 -3.97 9.31
C VAL A 119 11.17 -3.34 9.69
N MET A 120 11.31 -2.02 9.52
CA MET A 120 12.53 -1.29 9.91
C MET A 120 12.85 -1.47 11.40
N LYS A 121 11.87 -1.33 12.30
CA LYS A 121 12.09 -1.52 13.76
C LYS A 121 12.54 -2.93 14.10
N HIS A 122 11.95 -3.95 13.46
CA HIS A 122 12.34 -5.34 13.69
C HIS A 122 13.77 -5.65 13.21
N ALA A 123 14.18 -5.09 12.07
CA ALA A 123 15.55 -5.23 11.58
C ALA A 123 16.59 -4.64 12.57
N HIS A 124 16.30 -3.48 13.16
CA HIS A 124 17.18 -2.84 14.14
C HIS A 124 17.27 -3.62 15.46
N ALA A 125 16.16 -4.20 15.93
CA ALA A 125 16.13 -5.00 17.15
C ALA A 125 17.00 -6.26 17.05
N GLN A 126 17.06 -6.90 15.87
CA GLN A 126 17.88 -8.09 15.64
C GLN A 126 19.38 -7.79 15.56
N HIS A 127 19.77 -6.60 15.09
CA HIS A 127 21.18 -6.17 15.00
C HIS A 127 21.75 -5.70 16.35
N GLY A 128 20.89 -5.28 17.29
CA GLY A 128 21.30 -4.87 18.63
C GLY A 128 21.67 -6.00 19.60
N HIS A 129 21.38 -7.27 19.27
CA HIS A 129 21.51 -8.38 20.21
C HIS A 129 22.85 -9.15 20.14
N VAL A 130 23.77 -8.77 19.24
CA VAL A 130 25.01 -9.54 18.97
C VAL A 130 26.23 -9.07 19.78
N ASN A 131 26.21 -7.89 20.43
CA ASN A 131 27.38 -7.34 21.13
C ASN A 131 27.26 -7.33 22.67
N GLY A 132 26.91 -8.47 23.27
CA GLY A 132 26.67 -8.58 24.73
C GLY A 132 27.43 -9.67 25.48
N LYS A 133 28.47 -10.29 24.91
CA LYS A 133 29.32 -11.25 25.64
C LYS A 133 30.80 -10.94 25.44
N GLY A 134 31.29 -9.96 26.20
CA GLY A 134 32.72 -9.90 26.52
C GLY A 134 33.06 -11.06 27.47
N PRO A 135 34.17 -11.79 27.26
CA PRO A 135 34.59 -12.83 28.19
C PRO A 135 35.03 -12.22 29.52
N SER A 136 34.48 -12.72 30.63
CA SER A 136 35.01 -12.46 31.97
C SER A 136 36.40 -13.08 32.11
N PRO A 137 37.44 -12.33 32.54
CA PRO A 137 38.67 -12.92 33.02
C PRO A 137 38.62 -12.97 34.55
N HIS A 138 38.22 -14.12 35.09
CA HIS A 138 38.62 -14.56 36.42
C HIS A 138 39.25 -15.94 36.27
N GLY A 139 40.52 -16.05 36.69
CA GLY A 139 41.32 -17.26 36.66
C GLY A 139 42.79 -16.92 36.58
#